data_AF-A0A7L1HIS2-F1
#
_entry.id   AF-A0A7L1HIS2-F1
#
_cell.length_a   1.000
_cell.length_b   1.000
_cell.length_c   1.000
_cell.angle_alpha   90.00
_cell.angle_beta   90.00
_cell.angle_gamma   90.00
#
_symmetry.space_group_name_H-M   'P 1'
#
loop_
_entity.id
_entity.type
_entity.pdbx_description
1 polymer ?
#
loop_
_entity_poly.entity_id
_entity_poly.type
_entity_poly.pdbx_seq_one_letter_code
_entity_poly.pdbx_strand_id
1 'polypeptide(L)'
;TMTIDSDKHVVDVHVRSGVYSSDTIFDYKHGYIATRLFSRNACFIMKLNKEYIPGLEEMGRLAFERQTMNTIYSPNNVWVQFKSGHSRFGGMEDWVVYGRPIEQLCTGLPLYH
;
A
#
# COMPACT_ATOMS: atom_id res chain seq x y z
N THR A 1 6.43 3.09 10.79
CA THR A 1 6.53 1.72 11.35
C THR A 1 6.13 0.74 10.29
N MET A 2 6.74 -0.44 10.26
CA MET A 2 6.43 -1.50 9.29
C MET A 2 6.19 -2.79 10.06
N THR A 3 5.11 -3.48 9.72
CA THR A 3 4.72 -4.77 10.30
C THR A 3 4.56 -5.78 9.18
N ILE A 4 5.11 -6.97 9.37
CA ILE A 4 5.04 -8.06 8.38
C ILE A 4 4.24 -9.20 9.02
N ASP A 5 3.10 -9.53 8.42
CA ASP A 5 2.27 -10.67 8.78
C ASP A 5 2.46 -11.77 7.72
N SER A 6 3.40 -12.68 8.00
CA SER A 6 3.76 -13.77 7.08
C SER A 6 2.61 -14.74 6.84
N ASP A 7 1.78 -14.99 7.85
CA ASP A 7 0.65 -15.92 7.73
C ASP A 7 -0.41 -15.36 6.78
N LYS A 8 -0.73 -14.06 6.92
CA LYS A 8 -1.69 -13.38 6.03
C LYS A 8 -1.08 -12.95 4.70
N HIS A 9 0.24 -13.05 4.53
CA HIS A 9 0.98 -12.55 3.37
C HIS A 9 0.76 -11.05 3.14
N VAL A 10 0.78 -10.28 4.23
CA VAL A 10 0.51 -8.84 4.26
C VAL A 10 1.68 -8.08 4.88
N VAL A 11 1.98 -6.92 4.31
CA VAL A 11 2.82 -5.89 4.94
C VAL A 11 1.97 -4.66 5.20
N ASP A 12 2.02 -4.16 6.44
CA ASP A 12 1.39 -2.91 6.86
C ASP A 12 2.45 -1.87 7.17
N VAL A 13 2.37 -0.71 6.54
CA VAL A 13 3.32 0.39 6.65
C VAL A 13 2.61 1.66 7.08
N HIS A 14 3.04 2.20 8.22
CA HIS A 14 2.57 3.47 8.75
C HIS A 14 3.64 4.55 8.60
N VAL A 15 3.33 5.60 7.85
CA VAL A 15 4.15 6.80 7.73
C VAL A 15 3.49 7.94 8.49
N ARG A 16 4.25 8.63 9.34
CA ARG A 16 3.78 9.77 10.16
C ARG A 16 4.67 10.98 9.84
N SER A 17 4.31 11.70 8.78
CA SER A 17 5.13 12.77 8.18
C SER A 17 4.25 13.93 7.69
N GLY A 18 3.42 14.48 8.60
CA GLY A 18 2.54 15.61 8.30
C GLY A 18 1.63 15.35 7.10
N VAL A 19 1.74 16.19 6.07
CA VAL A 19 0.96 16.09 4.81
C VAL A 19 1.20 14.81 4.03
N TYR A 20 2.33 14.14 4.26
CA TYR A 20 2.70 12.86 3.65
C TYR A 20 2.40 11.67 4.57
N SER A 21 1.68 11.88 5.67
CA SER A 21 1.25 10.76 6.52
C SER A 21 0.33 9.84 5.71
N SER A 22 0.61 8.55 5.77
CA SER A 22 -0.12 7.55 5.03
C SER A 22 -0.07 6.20 5.75
N ASP A 23 -1.04 5.37 5.44
CA ASP A 23 -1.02 3.94 5.76
C ASP A 23 -1.05 3.16 4.44
N THR A 24 -0.16 2.19 4.31
CA THR A 24 -0.01 1.38 3.08
C THR A 24 -0.06 -0.09 3.41
N ILE A 25 -0.94 -0.82 2.73
CA ILE A 25 -1.03 -2.28 2.77
C ILE A 25 -0.48 -2.84 1.47
N PHE A 26 0.44 -3.78 1.57
CA PHE A 26 0.84 -4.67 0.48
C PHE A 26 0.19 -6.02 0.73
N ASP A 27 -0.79 -6.39 -0.09
CA ASP A 27 -1.46 -7.69 -0.02
C ASP A 27 -0.91 -8.58 -1.14
N TYR A 28 0.05 -9.43 -0.78
CA TYR A 28 0.71 -10.33 -1.73
C TYR A 28 -0.21 -11.49 -2.17
N LYS A 29 -1.24 -11.80 -1.38
CA LYS A 29 -2.19 -12.86 -1.69
C LYS A 29 -3.11 -12.44 -2.83
N HIS A 30 -3.63 -11.21 -2.78
CA HIS A 30 -4.50 -10.65 -3.83
C HIS A 30 -3.72 -9.94 -4.93
N GLY A 31 -2.44 -9.60 -4.69
CA GLY A 31 -1.58 -8.97 -5.69
C GLY A 31 -1.82 -7.47 -5.86
N TYR A 32 -2.20 -6.79 -4.77
CA TYR A 32 -2.51 -5.37 -4.76
C TYR A 32 -1.79 -4.63 -3.63
N ILE A 33 -1.63 -3.33 -3.84
CA ILE A 33 -1.15 -2.38 -2.84
C ILE A 33 -2.23 -1.31 -2.69
N ALA A 34 -2.53 -0.95 -1.46
CA ALA A 34 -3.43 0.15 -1.17
C ALA A 34 -2.72 1.16 -0.28
N THR A 35 -2.72 2.44 -0.67
CA THR A 35 -2.19 3.53 0.15
C THR A 35 -3.29 4.52 0.47
N ARG A 36 -3.63 4.65 1.75
CA ARG A 36 -4.48 5.73 2.26
C ARG A 36 -3.62 6.95 2.53
N LEU A 37 -3.86 8.04 1.79
CA LEU A 37 -3.21 9.33 2.03
C LEU A 37 -4.15 10.23 2.84
N PHE A 38 -3.77 10.55 4.08
CA PHE A 38 -4.66 11.29 4.98
C PHE A 38 -4.95 12.71 4.49
N SER A 39 -3.96 13.40 3.92
CA SER A 39 -4.12 14.78 3.42
C SER A 39 -5.09 14.90 2.25
N ARG A 40 -5.36 13.80 1.53
CA ARG A 40 -6.32 13.77 0.42
C ARG A 40 -7.63 13.08 0.77
N ASN A 41 -7.72 12.48 1.96
CA ASN A 41 -8.84 11.63 2.36
C ASN A 41 -9.23 10.63 1.25
N ALA A 42 -8.23 9.96 0.68
CA ALA A 42 -8.37 9.09 -0.49
C ALA A 42 -7.49 7.83 -0.36
N CYS A 43 -7.85 6.79 -1.10
CA CYS A 43 -7.07 5.57 -1.19
C CYS A 43 -6.61 5.31 -2.64
N PHE A 44 -5.33 4.98 -2.79
CA PHE A 44 -4.68 4.70 -4.05
C PHE A 44 -4.42 3.20 -4.17
N ILE A 45 -4.99 2.57 -5.19
CA ILE A 45 -4.90 1.13 -5.42
C ILE A 45 -3.97 0.88 -6.59
N MET A 46 -2.97 0.02 -6.40
CA MET A 46 -2.01 -0.34 -7.43
C MET A 46 -1.88 -1.86 -7.51
N LYS A 47 -1.62 -2.40 -8.71
CA LYS A 47 -1.23 -3.81 -8.84
C LYS A 47 0.18 -4.00 -8.30
N LEU A 48 0.39 -5.07 -7.55
CA LEU A 48 1.69 -5.45 -7.04
C LEU A 48 2.52 -6.03 -8.20
N ASN A 49 3.58 -5.34 -8.59
CA ASN A 49 4.56 -5.84 -9.54
C ASN A 49 5.81 -6.35 -8.79
N LYS A 50 6.02 -7.66 -8.82
CA LYS A 50 7.13 -8.35 -8.15
C LYS A 50 8.52 -8.02 -8.73
N GLU A 51 8.59 -7.41 -9.92
CA GLU A 51 9.85 -6.91 -10.49
C GLU A 51 10.36 -5.67 -9.75
N TYR A 52 9.45 -4.84 -9.23
CA TYR A 52 9.79 -3.59 -8.57
C TYR A 52 9.61 -3.64 -7.05
N ILE A 53 8.79 -4.56 -6.56
CA ILE A 53 8.45 -4.68 -5.14
C ILE A 53 9.05 -5.99 -4.63
N PRO A 54 9.96 -5.93 -3.63
CA PRO A 54 10.56 -7.13 -3.09
C PRO A 54 9.50 -8.09 -2.52
N GLY A 55 9.82 -9.39 -2.55
CA GLY A 55 9.00 -10.40 -1.89
C GLY A 55 8.95 -10.20 -0.36
N LEU A 56 8.02 -10.88 0.30
CA LEU A 56 7.78 -10.73 1.74
C LEU A 56 9.02 -11.02 2.61
N GLU A 57 9.75 -12.10 2.28
CA GLU A 57 10.98 -12.50 2.96
C GLU A 57 12.08 -11.44 2.79
N GLU A 58 12.26 -10.96 1.56
CA GLU A 58 13.24 -9.92 1.24
C GLU A 58 12.87 -8.58 1.90
N MET A 59 11.59 -8.24 1.97
CA MET A 59 11.10 -7.08 2.73
C MET A 59 11.46 -7.20 4.21
N GLY A 60 11.30 -8.37 4.80
CA GLY A 60 11.69 -8.64 6.20
C GLY A 60 13.19 -8.52 6.43
N ARG A 61 14.00 -9.10 5.53
CA ARG A 61 15.46 -8.99 5.56
C ARG A 61 15.92 -7.54 5.46
N LEU A 62 15.43 -6.80 4.47
CA LEU A 62 15.80 -5.40 4.26
C LEU A 62 15.36 -4.50 5.42
N ALA A 63 14.16 -4.74 5.98
CA ALA A 63 13.67 -4.00 7.14
C ALA A 63 14.55 -4.24 8.38
N PHE A 64 14.97 -5.50 8.60
CA PHE A 64 15.92 -5.87 9.65
C PHE A 64 17.28 -5.19 9.47
N GLU A 65 17.80 -5.17 8.24
CA GLU A 65 19.08 -4.54 7.90
C GLU A 65 19.04 -3.00 7.89
N ARG A 66 17.85 -2.39 8.14
CA ARG A 66 17.58 -0.93 8.07
C ARG A 66 17.91 -0.29 6.72
N GLN A 67 18.18 -1.07 5.68
CA GLN A 67 18.56 -0.57 4.36
C GLN A 67 17.36 0.01 3.58
N THR A 68 16.13 -0.42 3.88
CA THR A 68 14.93 -0.10 3.07
C THR A 68 14.18 1.16 3.45
N MET A 69 14.45 1.79 4.60
CA MET A 69 13.63 2.91 5.05
C MET A 69 13.75 4.16 4.16
N ASN A 70 14.85 4.34 3.43
CA ASN A 70 15.12 5.57 2.67
C ASN A 70 14.84 5.47 1.16
N THR A 71 14.97 4.30 0.55
CA THR A 71 14.94 4.15 -0.92
C THR A 71 13.59 3.70 -1.46
N ILE A 72 12.91 2.75 -0.80
CA ILE A 72 11.57 2.29 -1.21
C ILE A 72 10.49 3.29 -0.78
N TYR A 73 10.64 3.92 0.39
CA TYR A 73 9.64 4.81 0.99
C TYR A 73 9.86 6.30 0.73
N SER A 74 10.80 6.65 -0.17
CA SER A 74 10.89 8.03 -0.61
C SER A 74 9.53 8.43 -1.21
N PRO A 75 8.87 9.49 -0.71
CA PRO A 75 7.62 9.97 -1.30
C PRO A 75 7.78 10.13 -2.83
N ASN A 76 8.96 10.59 -3.27
CA ASN A 76 9.24 10.79 -4.68
C ASN A 76 9.30 9.51 -5.53
N ASN A 77 9.32 8.30 -4.96
CA ASN A 77 9.37 7.06 -5.75
C ASN A 77 7.99 6.40 -5.89
N VAL A 78 7.17 6.44 -4.84
CA VAL A 78 5.86 5.76 -4.83
C VAL A 78 4.78 6.62 -5.50
N TRP A 79 4.80 7.94 -5.30
CA TRP A 79 3.80 8.85 -5.90
C TRP A 79 3.99 9.07 -7.41
N VAL A 80 5.21 8.88 -7.94
CA VAL A 80 5.56 9.21 -9.33
C VAL A 80 5.06 8.16 -10.33
N GLN A 81 4.75 6.95 -9.85
CA GLN A 81 4.09 5.91 -10.65
C GLN A 81 2.56 6.11 -10.74
N PHE A 82 1.98 6.98 -9.90
CA PHE A 82 0.54 7.21 -9.88
C PHE A 82 0.11 8.13 -11.04
N LYS A 83 -0.30 7.53 -12.17
CA LYS A 83 -1.02 8.28 -13.22
C LYS A 83 -2.44 8.53 -12.71
N SER A 84 -2.77 9.77 -12.40
CA SER A 84 -4.08 10.13 -11.87
C SER A 84 -5.22 9.74 -12.83
N GLY A 85 -5.88 8.61 -12.56
CA GLY A 85 -7.15 8.23 -13.16
C GLY A 85 -8.36 8.87 -12.47
N HIS A 86 -9.56 8.62 -13.02
CA HIS A 86 -10.82 8.96 -12.36
C HIS A 86 -10.99 8.18 -11.05
N SER A 87 -11.52 8.83 -10.02
CA SER A 87 -11.86 8.15 -8.76
C SER A 87 -13.29 7.63 -8.75
N ARG A 88 -13.50 6.59 -7.97
CA ARG A 88 -14.83 6.06 -7.63
C ARG A 88 -14.83 5.49 -6.22
N PHE A 89 -16.00 5.33 -5.61
CA PHE A 89 -16.10 4.56 -4.37
C PHE A 89 -16.05 3.07 -4.68
N GLY A 90 -15.36 2.31 -3.83
CA GLY A 90 -15.32 0.86 -3.94
C GLY A 90 -16.66 0.22 -3.57
N GLY A 91 -17.05 -0.80 -4.33
CA GLY A 91 -18.22 -1.64 -4.09
C GLY A 91 -17.85 -3.05 -3.63
N MET A 92 -18.86 -3.90 -3.43
CA MET A 92 -18.66 -5.26 -2.93
C MET A 92 -17.74 -6.11 -3.84
N GLU A 93 -17.85 -5.95 -5.16
CA GLU A 93 -16.99 -6.66 -6.12
C GLU A 93 -15.51 -6.27 -5.98
N ASP A 94 -15.23 -5.00 -5.67
CA ASP A 94 -13.86 -4.53 -5.46
C ASP A 94 -13.22 -5.19 -4.25
N TRP A 95 -13.97 -5.34 -3.16
CA TRP A 95 -13.46 -5.92 -1.91
C TRP A 95 -13.22 -7.43 -2.02
N VAL A 96 -13.96 -8.12 -2.89
CA VAL A 96 -13.67 -9.51 -3.24
C VAL A 96 -12.33 -9.61 -3.99
N VAL A 97 -12.03 -8.65 -4.87
CA VAL A 97 -10.78 -8.63 -5.65
C VAL A 97 -9.58 -8.19 -4.80
N TYR A 98 -9.73 -7.14 -3.99
CA TYR A 98 -8.63 -6.54 -3.23
C TYR A 98 -8.40 -7.19 -1.87
N GLY A 99 -9.41 -7.87 -1.33
CA GLY A 99 -9.31 -8.56 -0.05
C GLY A 99 -9.63 -7.67 1.17
N ARG A 100 -9.89 -8.36 2.29
CA ARG A 100 -10.27 -7.75 3.58
C ARG A 100 -9.27 -6.71 4.10
N PRO A 101 -7.94 -6.89 4.03
CA PRO A 101 -7.00 -5.88 4.53
C PRO A 101 -7.18 -4.53 3.82
N ILE A 102 -7.29 -4.55 2.49
CA ILE A 102 -7.48 -3.33 1.69
C ILE A 102 -8.88 -2.73 1.91
N GLU A 103 -9.92 -3.56 2.00
CA GLU A 103 -11.28 -3.11 2.35
C GLU A 103 -11.26 -2.34 3.68
N GLN A 104 -10.65 -2.88 4.74
CA GLN A 104 -10.56 -2.24 6.05
C GLN A 104 -9.83 -0.89 5.99
N LEU A 105 -8.80 -0.77 5.15
CA LEU A 105 -8.05 0.46 4.98
C LEU A 105 -8.81 1.54 4.19
N CYS A 106 -9.57 1.13 3.17
CA CYS A 106 -10.05 2.04 2.13
C CYS A 106 -11.58 2.20 2.05
N THR A 107 -12.35 1.46 2.86
CA THR A 107 -13.81 1.62 2.93
C THR A 107 -14.19 3.06 3.27
N GLY A 108 -15.17 3.60 2.52
CA GLY A 108 -15.66 4.97 2.70
C GLY A 108 -14.77 6.05 2.08
N LEU A 109 -13.70 5.67 1.36
CA LEU A 109 -12.82 6.60 0.66
C LEU A 109 -12.96 6.48 -0.86
N PRO A 110 -12.73 7.56 -1.61
CA PRO A 110 -12.56 7.47 -3.05
C PRO A 110 -11.30 6.64 -3.37
N LEU A 111 -11.48 5.65 -4.24
CA LEU A 111 -10.42 4.82 -4.80
C LEU A 111 -9.91 5.45 -6.08
N TYR A 112 -8.60 5.58 -6.18
CA TYR A 112 -7.87 5.97 -7.38
C TYR A 112 -7.03 4.77 -7.84
N HIS A 113 -7.08 4.43 -9.12
CA HIS A 113 -6.37 3.30 -9.73
C HIS A 113 -5.30 3.76 -10.70
#